data_AF-A0A7S3FEZ9-F1
#
_entry.id   AF-A0A7S3FEZ9-F1
#
_cell.length_a   1.000
_cell.length_b   1.000
_cell.length_c   1.000
_cell.angle_alpha   90.00
_cell.angle_beta   90.00
_cell.angle_gamma   90.00
#
_symmetry.space_group_name_H-M   'P 1'
#
loop_
_entity.id
_entity.type
_entity.pdbx_description
1 polymer ?
#
loop_
_entity_poly.entity_id
_entity_poly.type
_entity_poly.pdbx_seq_one_letter_code
_entity_poly.pdbx_strand_id
1 'polypeptide(L)'
;DAPLGWSRSVLMFDPLTEDVCVTLADAPSCEHCHPLRRDTNVLVLARLAELRWISSVNLRLAVLSMMYLGSNIVCVILNVADNDCYPCEEAAVSPEVFHRFEFSATFLFSLVSTFSLVYSPERSFSSPLLLRALLFCNVGATYIAAALVYLNVERFEIAAHNLEYSTELTMALFDLMLLRAMLDGSRSRRLVIGSVVVATGVAVAQLAIYNLRLPWTGERAAHFLEFSFGGGCAIVSFAFCMDNKQIADQLKREIMLAPDDLLIVIDEKSKRARAHAVHDGDYTPPDVAAPMRAHSFPV
;
A
#
# COMPACT_ATOMS: atom_id res chain seq x y z
N ASP A 1 -46.81 -4.24 27.93
CA ASP A 1 -45.53 -4.90 28.24
C ASP A 1 -45.33 -6.18 27.45
N ALA A 2 -44.95 -6.04 26.18
CA ALA A 2 -44.51 -7.14 25.32
C ALA A 2 -43.15 -6.76 24.71
N PRO A 3 -42.13 -7.64 24.71
CA PRO A 3 -40.80 -7.29 24.26
C PRO A 3 -40.71 -7.33 22.73
N LEU A 4 -40.09 -6.29 22.15
CA LEU A 4 -39.68 -6.26 20.75
C LEU A 4 -38.57 -7.28 20.51
N GLY A 5 -38.94 -8.46 20.01
CA GLY A 5 -38.00 -9.45 19.50
C GLY A 5 -37.40 -8.99 18.17
N TRP A 6 -36.11 -8.69 18.16
CA TRP A 6 -35.35 -8.52 16.92
C TRP A 6 -35.07 -9.92 16.34
N SER A 7 -35.86 -10.32 15.34
CA SER A 7 -35.56 -11.49 14.52
C SER A 7 -34.31 -11.21 13.68
N ARG A 8 -33.18 -11.83 14.04
CA ARG A 8 -32.02 -11.98 13.14
C ARG A 8 -32.31 -13.12 12.17
N SER A 9 -32.76 -12.79 10.98
CA SER A 9 -32.74 -13.72 9.85
C SER A 9 -31.30 -13.87 9.36
N VAL A 10 -30.59 -14.88 9.89
CA VAL A 10 -29.31 -15.33 9.35
C VAL A 10 -29.63 -16.24 8.17
N LEU A 11 -29.39 -15.76 6.95
CA LEU A 11 -29.34 -16.63 5.76
C LEU A 11 -28.08 -17.49 5.87
N MET A 12 -28.25 -18.73 6.34
CA MET A 12 -27.27 -19.80 6.15
C MET A 12 -27.25 -20.14 4.65
N PHE A 13 -26.11 -19.89 4.00
CA PHE A 13 -25.83 -20.44 2.67
C PHE A 13 -25.17 -21.81 2.85
N ASP A 14 -25.80 -22.82 2.24
CA ASP A 14 -25.29 -24.18 2.09
C ASP A 14 -24.10 -24.17 1.09
N PRO A 15 -22.89 -24.60 1.49
CA PRO A 15 -21.69 -24.47 0.65
C PRO A 15 -21.51 -25.58 -0.41
N LEU A 16 -22.55 -26.36 -0.73
CA LEU A 16 -22.41 -27.57 -1.57
C LEU A 16 -23.17 -27.58 -2.90
N THR A 17 -23.82 -26.49 -3.31
CA THR A 17 -24.44 -26.42 -4.65
C THR A 17 -23.76 -25.37 -5.50
N GLU A 18 -22.79 -25.82 -6.31
CA GLU A 18 -22.45 -25.15 -7.56
C GLU A 18 -23.69 -25.18 -8.48
N ASP A 19 -23.97 -24.06 -9.12
CA ASP A 19 -24.99 -23.85 -10.15
C ASP A 19 -26.46 -24.06 -9.75
N VAL A 20 -27.03 -23.04 -9.09
CA VAL A 20 -28.47 -22.75 -9.24
C VAL A 20 -28.62 -21.31 -9.69
N CYS A 21 -28.62 -21.11 -11.01
CA CYS A 21 -29.20 -19.93 -11.63
C CYS A 21 -30.72 -20.06 -11.47
N VAL A 22 -31.28 -19.49 -10.40
CA VAL A 22 -32.74 -19.38 -10.27
C VAL A 22 -33.19 -18.33 -11.27
N THR A 23 -33.65 -18.78 -12.44
CA THR A 23 -34.50 -17.96 -13.32
C THR A 23 -35.82 -17.72 -12.62
N LEU A 24 -35.89 -16.64 -11.84
CA LEU A 24 -37.11 -16.11 -11.23
C LEU A 24 -37.99 -15.47 -12.31
N ALA A 25 -38.57 -16.28 -13.19
CA ALA A 25 -39.50 -15.78 -14.20
C ALA A 25 -40.93 -15.56 -13.66
N ASP A 26 -41.32 -16.22 -12.55
CA ASP A 26 -42.73 -16.22 -12.10
C ASP A 26 -42.92 -16.01 -10.58
N ALA A 27 -41.94 -15.45 -9.88
CA ALA A 27 -42.14 -15.08 -8.48
C ALA A 27 -43.02 -13.82 -8.38
N PRO A 28 -44.14 -13.85 -7.61
CA PRO A 28 -44.98 -12.68 -7.41
C PRO A 28 -44.12 -11.53 -6.89
N SER A 29 -44.26 -10.38 -7.55
CA SER A 29 -43.49 -9.16 -7.41
C SER A 29 -43.12 -8.86 -5.95
N CYS A 30 -41.98 -9.38 -5.52
CA CYS A 30 -41.39 -9.00 -4.25
C CYS A 30 -40.93 -7.55 -4.43
N GLU A 31 -41.50 -6.61 -3.69
CA GLU A 31 -41.07 -5.19 -3.72
C GLU A 31 -39.56 -5.02 -3.42
N HIS A 32 -38.92 -6.03 -2.82
CA HIS A 32 -37.48 -6.06 -2.57
C HIS A 32 -36.63 -6.56 -3.76
N CYS A 33 -37.25 -6.99 -4.86
CA CYS A 33 -36.56 -7.49 -6.05
C CYS A 33 -36.58 -6.48 -7.22
N HIS A 34 -37.04 -5.25 -7.00
CA HIS A 34 -36.95 -4.23 -8.04
C HIS A 34 -35.48 -3.90 -8.34
N PRO A 35 -35.06 -3.89 -9.62
CA PRO A 35 -33.73 -3.42 -9.99
C PRO A 35 -33.56 -2.00 -9.47
N LEU A 36 -32.52 -1.81 -8.66
CA LEU A 36 -32.24 -0.55 -8.01
C LEU A 36 -31.91 0.51 -9.07
N ARG A 37 -32.83 1.45 -9.30
CA ARG A 37 -32.60 2.57 -10.22
C ARG A 37 -31.38 3.39 -9.76
N ARG A 38 -30.42 3.50 -10.66
CA ARG A 38 -29.07 4.05 -10.46
C ARG A 38 -29.06 5.50 -9.96
N ASP A 39 -30.05 6.27 -10.39
CA ASP A 39 -30.30 7.68 -10.13
C ASP A 39 -31.06 7.92 -8.80
N THR A 40 -31.64 6.89 -8.21
CA THR A 40 -32.30 6.94 -6.89
C THR A 40 -31.57 6.15 -5.81
N ASN A 41 -30.58 5.34 -6.18
CA ASN A 41 -29.86 4.49 -5.26
C ASN A 41 -28.73 5.25 -4.56
N VAL A 42 -29.03 5.74 -3.35
CA VAL A 42 -28.09 6.45 -2.47
C VAL A 42 -26.79 5.65 -2.24
N LEU A 43 -26.86 4.31 -2.25
CA LEU A 43 -25.69 3.45 -2.08
C LEU A 43 -24.71 3.53 -3.25
N VAL A 44 -25.21 3.63 -4.48
CA VAL A 44 -24.37 3.77 -5.69
C VAL A 44 -23.64 5.11 -5.67
N LEU A 45 -24.35 6.20 -5.32
CA LEU A 45 -23.74 7.52 -5.18
C LEU A 45 -22.69 7.54 -4.05
N ALA A 46 -22.98 6.91 -2.91
CA ALA A 46 -22.02 6.78 -1.81
C ALA A 46 -20.77 6.01 -2.23
N ARG A 47 -20.92 4.88 -2.94
CA ARG A 47 -19.79 4.09 -3.45
C ARG A 47 -18.96 4.85 -4.48
N LEU A 48 -19.60 5.59 -5.40
CA LEU A 48 -18.88 6.44 -6.36
C LEU A 48 -18.08 7.55 -5.66
N ALA A 49 -18.64 8.17 -4.62
CA ALA A 49 -17.96 9.18 -3.82
C ALA A 49 -16.75 8.58 -3.07
N GLU A 50 -16.92 7.38 -2.49
CA GLU A 50 -15.85 6.64 -1.83
C GLU A 50 -14.71 6.29 -2.80
N LEU A 51 -15.02 5.72 -3.97
CA LEU A 51 -14.02 5.38 -5.00
C LEU A 51 -13.28 6.62 -5.52
N ARG A 52 -13.97 7.74 -5.69
CA ARG A 52 -13.35 9.03 -6.03
C ARG A 52 -12.37 9.49 -4.95
N TRP A 53 -12.76 9.36 -3.68
CA TRP A 53 -11.90 9.69 -2.55
C TRP A 53 -10.66 8.80 -2.52
N ILE A 54 -10.82 7.48 -2.61
CA ILE A 54 -9.74 6.49 -2.66
C ILE A 54 -8.76 6.80 -3.81
N SER A 55 -9.26 7.06 -5.03
CA SER A 55 -8.45 7.43 -6.19
C SER A 55 -7.64 8.71 -5.94
N SER A 56 -8.28 9.74 -5.34
CA SER A 56 -7.60 11.00 -5.02
C SER A 56 -6.53 10.85 -3.94
N VAL A 57 -6.79 10.05 -2.91
CA VAL A 57 -5.83 9.85 -1.81
C VAL A 57 -4.61 9.07 -2.31
N ASN A 58 -4.82 7.99 -3.05
CA ASN A 58 -3.72 7.21 -3.61
C ASN A 58 -2.84 8.05 -4.56
N LEU A 59 -3.41 8.98 -5.34
CA LEU A 59 -2.61 9.90 -6.15
C LEU A 59 -1.68 10.77 -5.29
N ARG A 60 -2.18 11.29 -4.17
CA ARG A 60 -1.37 12.12 -3.25
C ARG A 60 -0.28 11.30 -2.58
N LEU A 61 -0.60 10.08 -2.14
CA LEU A 61 0.37 9.15 -1.54
C LEU A 61 1.45 8.74 -2.55
N ALA A 62 1.10 8.57 -3.83
CA ALA A 62 2.08 8.31 -4.89
C ALA A 62 3.05 9.49 -5.06
N VAL A 63 2.54 10.73 -5.08
CA VAL A 63 3.39 11.94 -5.12
C VAL A 63 4.31 12.03 -3.91
N LEU A 64 3.78 11.78 -2.70
CA LEU A 64 4.60 11.78 -1.47
C LEU A 64 5.66 10.67 -1.48
N SER A 65 5.37 9.51 -2.05
CA SER A 65 6.37 8.45 -2.24
C SER A 65 7.50 8.91 -3.17
N MET A 66 7.19 9.63 -4.25
CA MET A 66 8.21 10.22 -5.13
C MET A 66 9.00 11.34 -4.45
N MET A 67 8.38 12.12 -3.55
CA MET A 67 9.11 13.10 -2.74
C MET A 67 10.11 12.42 -1.82
N TYR A 68 9.73 11.31 -1.18
CA TYR A 68 10.65 10.52 -0.36
C TYR A 68 11.79 9.90 -1.18
N LEU A 69 11.53 9.42 -2.40
CA LEU A 69 12.60 9.02 -3.32
C LEU A 69 13.57 10.18 -3.60
N GLY A 70 13.03 11.38 -3.83
CA GLY A 70 13.83 12.60 -3.95
C GLY A 70 14.66 12.89 -2.70
N SER A 71 14.10 12.74 -1.50
CA SER A 71 14.82 12.88 -0.23
C SER A 71 15.98 11.88 -0.12
N ASN A 72 15.77 10.61 -0.47
CA ASN A 72 16.83 9.60 -0.47
C ASN A 72 17.96 9.95 -1.45
N ILE A 73 17.63 10.43 -2.65
CA ILE A 73 18.64 10.90 -3.63
C ILE A 73 19.45 12.06 -3.05
N VAL A 74 18.80 13.02 -2.40
CA VAL A 74 19.48 14.13 -1.72
C VAL A 74 20.39 13.60 -0.61
N CYS A 75 19.92 12.68 0.23
CA CYS A 75 20.75 12.09 1.27
C CYS A 75 21.97 11.34 0.70
N VAL A 76 21.83 10.61 -0.42
CA VAL A 76 22.98 9.98 -1.11
C VAL A 76 24.00 11.03 -1.56
N ILE A 77 23.53 12.12 -2.19
CA ILE A 77 24.42 13.20 -2.65
C ILE A 77 25.17 13.82 -1.47
N LEU A 78 24.45 14.13 -0.38
CA LEU A 78 25.04 14.71 0.82
C LEU A 78 26.02 13.75 1.52
N ASN A 79 25.71 12.45 1.55
CA ASN A 79 26.58 11.41 2.12
C ASN A 79 27.89 11.24 1.32
N VAL A 80 27.87 11.47 0.00
CA VAL A 80 29.08 11.45 -0.84
C VAL A 80 29.88 12.74 -0.72
N ALA A 81 29.25 13.88 -0.46
CA ALA A 81 29.87 15.19 -0.44
C ALA A 81 30.85 15.45 0.74
N ASP A 82 31.17 14.42 1.54
CA ASP A 82 32.10 14.46 2.68
C ASP A 82 31.79 15.58 3.69
N ASN A 83 30.77 15.37 4.54
CA ASN A 83 30.41 16.32 5.60
C ASN A 83 31.22 16.14 6.90
N ASP A 84 32.15 15.17 6.97
CA ASP A 84 32.86 14.81 8.23
C ASP A 84 34.23 15.50 8.35
N CYS A 85 34.61 16.27 7.34
CA CYS A 85 35.80 17.08 7.34
C CYS A 85 35.51 18.32 8.22
N TYR A 86 35.79 18.23 9.53
CA TYR A 86 35.85 19.42 10.39
C TYR A 86 37.33 19.74 10.69
N PRO A 87 37.79 21.00 10.53
CA PRO A 87 37.05 22.20 10.14
C PRO A 87 37.16 22.43 8.62
N CYS A 88 36.27 21.86 7.82
CA CYS A 88 36.29 22.12 6.38
C CYS A 88 35.16 23.12 6.08
N GLU A 89 35.55 24.33 5.70
CA GLU A 89 34.66 25.41 5.25
C GLU A 89 33.77 25.01 4.06
N GLU A 90 33.97 23.79 3.52
CA GLU A 90 33.32 23.24 2.33
C GLU A 90 32.18 22.23 2.64
N ALA A 91 31.91 21.91 3.91
CA ALA A 91 30.82 20.97 4.25
C ALA A 91 29.46 21.51 3.75
N ALA A 92 28.75 20.69 2.97
CA ALA A 92 27.49 21.11 2.35
C ALA A 92 26.39 21.39 3.38
N VAL A 93 26.36 20.59 4.46
CA VAL A 93 25.39 20.71 5.56
C VAL A 93 26.02 20.19 6.86
N SER A 94 25.63 20.76 8.01
CA SER A 94 26.03 20.23 9.32
C SER A 94 25.40 18.84 9.60
N PRO A 95 26.08 17.91 10.29
CA PRO A 95 25.54 16.59 10.63
C PRO A 95 24.16 16.63 11.30
N GLU A 96 23.89 17.63 12.14
CA GLU A 96 22.60 17.81 12.81
C GLU A 96 21.45 18.06 11.82
N VAL A 97 21.68 18.85 10.78
CA VAL A 97 20.67 19.15 9.75
C VAL A 97 20.47 17.94 8.84
N PHE A 98 21.55 17.22 8.50
CA PHE A 98 21.49 16.00 7.71
C PHE A 98 20.59 14.95 8.39
N HIS A 99 20.91 14.55 9.62
CA HIS A 99 20.14 13.53 10.34
C HIS A 99 18.71 13.99 10.63
N ARG A 100 18.47 15.26 10.96
CA ARG A 100 17.08 15.74 11.13
C ARG A 100 16.26 15.59 9.86
N PHE A 101 16.85 15.88 8.70
CA PHE A 101 16.18 15.73 7.42
C PHE A 101 15.89 14.26 7.10
N GLU A 102 16.90 13.42 7.20
CA GLU A 102 16.85 11.97 7.01
C GLU A 102 15.76 11.31 7.86
N PHE A 103 15.86 11.38 9.18
CA PHE A 103 14.91 10.71 10.08
C PHE A 103 13.49 11.27 9.95
N SER A 104 13.34 12.56 9.64
CA SER A 104 12.02 13.15 9.35
C SER A 104 11.42 12.58 8.07
N ALA A 105 12.24 12.42 7.03
CA ALA A 105 11.80 11.85 5.76
C ALA A 105 11.34 10.40 5.95
N THR A 106 12.10 9.58 6.68
CA THR A 106 11.73 8.19 6.99
C THR A 106 10.44 8.11 7.80
N PHE A 107 10.27 8.95 8.84
CA PHE A 107 9.04 9.00 9.60
C PHE A 107 7.83 9.38 8.72
N LEU A 108 7.94 10.44 7.91
CA LEU A 108 6.86 10.85 7.02
C LEU A 108 6.52 9.77 5.99
N PHE A 109 7.53 9.09 5.46
CA PHE A 109 7.32 7.97 4.55
C PHE A 109 6.63 6.79 5.22
N SER A 110 6.93 6.48 6.48
CA SER A 110 6.22 5.44 7.23
C SER A 110 4.71 5.72 7.33
N LEU A 111 4.31 6.99 7.42
CA LEU A 111 2.91 7.41 7.37
C LEU A 111 2.31 7.21 5.97
N VAL A 112 3.05 7.58 4.92
CA VAL A 112 2.62 7.37 3.52
C VAL A 112 2.36 5.89 3.25
N SER A 113 3.30 5.03 3.62
CA SER A 113 3.19 3.58 3.51
C SER A 113 1.96 3.07 4.27
N THR A 114 1.77 3.51 5.51
CA THR A 114 0.60 3.17 6.33
C THR A 114 -0.72 3.56 5.67
N PHE A 115 -0.85 4.81 5.22
CA PHE A 115 -2.07 5.28 4.57
C PHE A 115 -2.32 4.60 3.23
N SER A 116 -1.27 4.21 2.49
CA SER A 116 -1.44 3.51 1.22
C SER A 116 -2.22 2.20 1.39
N LEU A 117 -1.99 1.48 2.50
CA LEU A 117 -2.74 0.28 2.84
C LEU A 117 -4.17 0.56 3.28
N VAL A 118 -4.36 1.57 4.14
CA VAL A 118 -5.68 1.96 4.63
C VAL A 118 -6.61 2.32 3.47
N TYR A 119 -6.06 2.97 2.44
CA TYR A 119 -6.78 3.38 1.24
C TYR A 119 -6.60 2.43 0.06
N SER A 120 -6.23 1.16 0.27
CA SER A 120 -6.18 0.17 -0.81
C SER A 120 -7.57 -0.40 -1.08
N PRO A 121 -8.10 -0.33 -2.31
CA PRO A 121 -9.36 -0.96 -2.65
C PRO A 121 -9.23 -2.49 -2.56
N GLU A 122 -10.11 -3.09 -1.74
CA GLU A 122 -10.49 -4.50 -1.86
C GLU A 122 -9.42 -5.56 -1.54
N ARG A 123 -8.35 -5.21 -0.82
CA ARG A 123 -7.29 -6.17 -0.47
C ARG A 123 -7.55 -6.89 0.85
N SER A 124 -7.74 -8.20 0.77
CA SER A 124 -7.80 -9.09 1.95
C SER A 124 -6.39 -9.42 2.41
N PHE A 125 -5.93 -8.74 3.47
CA PHE A 125 -4.68 -9.12 4.13
C PHE A 125 -4.91 -10.36 4.97
N SER A 126 -4.05 -11.37 4.81
CA SER A 126 -4.22 -12.68 5.47
C SER A 126 -4.20 -12.62 7.00
N SER A 127 -3.64 -11.56 7.60
CA SER A 127 -3.67 -11.34 9.05
C SER A 127 -3.81 -9.85 9.38
N PRO A 128 -5.00 -9.38 9.82
CA PRO A 128 -5.21 -7.98 10.21
C PRO A 128 -4.44 -7.59 11.48
N LEU A 129 -4.18 -8.56 12.38
CA LEU A 129 -3.40 -8.32 13.59
C LEU A 129 -1.93 -8.06 13.25
N LEU A 130 -1.35 -8.88 12.38
CA LEU A 130 0.03 -8.70 11.92
C LEU A 130 0.19 -7.35 11.23
N LEU A 131 -0.77 -6.96 10.38
CA LEU A 131 -0.75 -5.67 9.72
C LEU A 131 -0.76 -4.51 10.71
N ARG A 132 -1.67 -4.54 11.70
CA ARG A 132 -1.72 -3.50 12.75
C ARG A 132 -0.43 -3.44 13.56
N ALA A 133 0.17 -4.58 13.89
CA ALA A 133 1.43 -4.63 14.61
C ALA A 133 2.58 -4.03 13.78
N LEU A 134 2.70 -4.41 12.50
CA LEU A 134 3.71 -3.86 11.60
C LEU A 134 3.56 -2.34 11.41
N LEU A 135 2.32 -1.86 11.27
CA LEU A 135 2.02 -0.43 11.18
C LEU A 135 2.43 0.32 12.45
N PHE A 136 2.06 -0.21 13.63
CA PHE A 136 2.41 0.39 14.91
C PHE A 136 3.93 0.43 15.12
N CYS A 137 4.63 -0.68 14.82
CA CYS A 137 6.08 -0.74 14.94
C CYS A 137 6.76 0.23 13.96
N ASN A 138 6.38 0.25 12.68
CA ASN A 138 7.00 1.14 11.69
C ASN A 138 6.81 2.61 12.05
N VAL A 139 5.57 3.06 12.26
CA VAL A 139 5.29 4.48 12.54
C VAL A 139 5.82 4.88 13.90
N GLY A 140 5.64 4.02 14.92
CA GLY A 140 6.06 4.32 16.29
C GLY A 140 7.57 4.40 16.43
N ALA A 141 8.32 3.43 15.89
CA ALA A 141 9.76 3.41 16.04
C ALA A 141 10.47 4.47 15.17
N THR A 142 10.00 4.73 13.94
CA THR A 142 10.53 5.85 13.13
C THR A 142 10.24 7.21 13.76
N TYR A 143 9.06 7.38 14.39
CA TYR A 143 8.76 8.58 15.17
C TYR A 143 9.71 8.75 16.37
N ILE A 144 9.94 7.68 17.15
CA ILE A 144 10.87 7.71 18.29
C ILE A 144 12.27 8.07 17.83
N ALA A 145 12.75 7.45 16.75
CA ALA A 145 14.06 7.73 16.18
C ALA A 145 14.20 9.21 15.76
N ALA A 146 13.22 9.74 15.00
CA ALA A 146 13.20 11.15 14.63
C ALA A 146 13.17 12.07 15.85
N ALA A 147 12.32 11.78 16.85
CA ALA A 147 12.22 12.58 18.07
C ALA A 147 13.55 12.62 18.85
N LEU A 148 14.26 11.49 18.94
CA LEU A 148 15.58 11.42 19.58
C LEU A 148 16.61 12.34 18.89
N VAL A 149 16.64 12.35 17.56
CA VAL A 149 17.51 13.22 16.76
C VAL A 149 17.15 14.69 16.94
N TYR A 150 15.86 15.04 17.03
CA TYR A 150 15.43 16.42 17.33
C TYR A 150 15.84 16.88 18.73
N LEU A 151 15.80 15.98 19.72
CA LEU A 151 16.14 16.30 21.10
C LEU A 151 17.65 16.52 21.30
N ASN A 152 18.47 15.56 20.84
CA ASN A 152 19.92 15.65 20.94
C ASN A 152 20.57 14.58 20.03
N VAL A 153 20.97 14.99 18.82
CA VAL A 153 21.61 14.08 17.86
C VAL A 153 22.91 13.49 18.42
N GLU A 154 23.81 14.31 18.97
CA GLU A 154 25.10 13.86 19.49
C GLU A 154 24.98 12.74 20.54
N ARG A 155 23.91 12.78 21.35
CA ARG A 155 23.68 11.79 22.40
C ARG A 155 22.95 10.55 21.91
N PHE A 156 22.05 10.69 20.95
CA PHE A 156 21.11 9.64 20.59
C PHE A 156 21.25 9.09 19.18
N GLU A 157 22.17 9.59 18.37
CA GLU A 157 22.41 9.16 16.99
C GLU A 157 22.50 7.63 16.85
N ILE A 158 23.36 6.98 17.64
CA ILE A 158 23.52 5.51 17.60
C ILE A 158 22.20 4.79 17.95
N ALA A 159 21.45 5.30 18.91
CA ALA A 159 20.18 4.69 19.31
C ALA A 159 19.10 4.90 18.23
N ALA A 160 19.09 6.08 17.60
CA ALA A 160 18.18 6.42 16.52
C ALA A 160 18.43 5.55 15.29
N HIS A 161 19.67 5.43 14.81
CA HIS A 161 20.02 4.55 13.69
C HIS A 161 19.71 3.08 13.97
N ASN A 162 20.01 2.58 15.18
CA ASN A 162 19.67 1.21 15.53
C ASN A 162 18.14 0.95 15.49
N LEU A 163 17.33 1.93 15.89
CA LEU A 163 15.87 1.85 15.76
C LEU A 163 15.45 1.87 14.29
N GLU A 164 15.99 2.78 13.48
CA GLU A 164 15.68 2.91 12.06
C GLU A 164 16.05 1.65 11.26
N TYR A 165 17.28 1.14 11.41
CA TYR A 165 17.71 -0.10 10.75
C TYR A 165 16.91 -1.32 11.20
N SER A 166 16.45 -1.33 12.46
CA SER A 166 15.53 -2.38 12.92
C SER A 166 14.15 -2.26 12.24
N THR A 167 13.68 -1.05 11.98
CA THR A 167 12.42 -0.80 11.28
C THR A 167 12.48 -1.05 9.78
N GLU A 168 13.65 -0.99 9.16
CA GLU A 168 13.80 -1.36 7.75
C GLU A 168 13.43 -2.83 7.50
N LEU A 169 13.67 -3.72 8.47
CA LEU A 169 13.20 -5.10 8.38
C LEU A 169 11.66 -5.18 8.35
N THR A 170 10.98 -4.36 9.14
CA THR A 170 9.51 -4.31 9.13
C THR A 170 8.96 -3.58 7.92
N MET A 171 9.68 -2.59 7.36
CA MET A 171 9.36 -1.98 6.06
C MET A 171 9.57 -2.96 4.89
N ALA A 172 10.62 -3.78 4.92
CA ALA A 172 10.83 -4.85 3.95
C ALA A 172 9.67 -5.85 3.91
N LEU A 173 9.21 -6.29 5.10
CA LEU A 173 8.04 -7.16 5.23
C LEU A 173 6.76 -6.47 4.75
N PHE A 174 6.69 -5.16 4.90
CA PHE A 174 5.56 -4.37 4.42
C PHE A 174 5.51 -4.32 2.89
N ASP A 175 6.61 -3.93 2.26
CA ASP A 175 6.74 -3.91 0.79
C ASP A 175 6.50 -5.28 0.18
N LEU A 176 6.88 -6.33 0.90
CA LEU A 176 6.53 -7.69 0.51
C LEU A 176 5.01 -7.90 0.43
N MET A 177 4.26 -7.43 1.43
CA MET A 177 2.81 -7.51 1.45
C MET A 177 2.23 -6.71 0.27
N LEU A 178 2.81 -5.56 -0.06
CA LEU A 178 2.42 -4.74 -1.21
C LEU A 178 2.68 -5.46 -2.53
N LEU A 179 3.91 -5.94 -2.74
CA LEU A 179 4.33 -6.65 -3.95
C LEU A 179 3.52 -7.91 -4.17
N ARG A 180 3.30 -8.71 -3.11
CA ARG A 180 2.44 -9.90 -3.19
C ARG A 180 1.02 -9.53 -3.57
N ALA A 181 0.53 -8.40 -3.07
CA ALA A 181 -0.80 -7.94 -3.36
C ALA A 181 -0.95 -7.39 -4.80
N MET A 182 0.14 -6.94 -5.43
CA MET A 182 0.18 -6.51 -6.83
C MET A 182 0.41 -7.67 -7.81
N LEU A 183 1.12 -8.72 -7.38
CA LEU A 183 1.57 -9.80 -8.25
C LEU A 183 0.72 -11.07 -8.07
N ASP A 184 -0.10 -11.40 -9.07
CA ASP A 184 -0.82 -12.68 -9.12
C ASP A 184 0.07 -13.84 -9.63
N GLY A 185 -0.11 -15.05 -9.06
CA GLY A 185 0.43 -16.31 -9.61
C GLY A 185 1.72 -16.85 -8.97
N SER A 186 2.27 -17.94 -9.53
CA SER A 186 3.42 -18.67 -8.95
C SER A 186 4.76 -17.95 -9.12
N ARG A 187 4.91 -17.15 -10.19
CA ARG A 187 6.09 -16.30 -10.45
C ARG A 187 6.22 -15.19 -9.41
N SER A 188 5.09 -14.70 -8.90
CA SER A 188 4.99 -13.75 -7.78
C SER A 188 5.69 -14.28 -6.54
N ARG A 189 5.45 -15.54 -6.15
CA ARG A 189 6.02 -16.12 -4.93
C ARG A 189 7.55 -16.11 -4.91
N ARG A 190 8.21 -16.38 -6.05
CA ARG A 190 9.70 -16.37 -6.12
C ARG A 190 10.25 -14.95 -6.01
N LEU A 191 9.62 -13.98 -6.66
CA LEU A 191 10.03 -12.56 -6.57
C LEU A 191 9.83 -12.02 -5.15
N VAL A 192 8.69 -12.35 -4.53
CA VAL A 192 8.36 -12.07 -3.14
C VAL A 192 9.44 -12.63 -2.22
N ILE A 193 9.74 -13.94 -2.27
CA ILE A 193 10.79 -14.55 -1.43
C ILE A 193 12.16 -13.90 -1.68
N GLY A 194 12.53 -13.67 -2.94
CA GLY A 194 13.78 -13.01 -3.31
C GLY A 194 13.90 -11.61 -2.69
N SER A 195 12.83 -10.81 -2.76
CA SER A 195 12.79 -9.48 -2.15
C SER A 195 12.95 -9.51 -0.63
N VAL A 196 12.34 -10.49 0.07
CA VAL A 196 12.54 -10.64 1.54
C VAL A 196 13.99 -10.94 1.86
N VAL A 197 14.60 -11.88 1.13
CA VAL A 197 15.98 -12.28 1.39
C VAL A 197 16.92 -11.11 1.15
N VAL A 198 16.73 -10.36 0.08
CA VAL A 198 17.53 -9.16 -0.22
C VAL A 198 17.34 -8.11 0.86
N ALA A 199 16.10 -7.76 1.19
CA ALA A 199 15.81 -6.70 2.15
C ALA A 199 16.25 -7.05 3.58
N THR A 200 16.06 -8.30 4.00
CA THR A 200 16.61 -8.81 5.27
C THR A 200 18.14 -8.77 5.26
N GLY A 201 18.76 -9.16 4.14
CA GLY A 201 20.21 -9.11 3.96
C GLY A 201 20.76 -7.69 4.05
N VAL A 202 20.06 -6.71 3.45
CA VAL A 202 20.41 -5.28 3.50
C VAL A 202 20.31 -4.75 4.93
N ALA A 203 19.19 -4.97 5.64
CA ALA A 203 19.02 -4.54 7.03
C ALA A 203 20.07 -5.16 7.98
N VAL A 204 20.36 -6.46 7.81
CA VAL A 204 21.43 -7.13 8.58
C VAL A 204 22.80 -6.56 8.24
N ALA A 205 23.09 -6.28 6.97
CA ALA A 205 24.34 -5.68 6.55
C ALA A 205 24.50 -4.26 7.12
N GLN A 206 23.46 -3.43 7.11
CA GLN A 206 23.49 -2.08 7.70
C GLN A 206 23.78 -2.14 9.20
N LEU A 207 23.02 -2.96 9.95
CA LEU A 207 23.25 -3.14 11.38
C LEU A 207 24.68 -3.63 11.67
N ALA A 208 25.19 -4.57 10.88
CA ALA A 208 26.55 -5.09 11.04
C ALA A 208 27.61 -4.04 10.70
N ILE A 209 27.49 -3.36 9.56
CA ILE A 209 28.45 -2.34 9.11
C ILE A 209 28.51 -1.18 10.12
N TYR A 210 27.35 -0.72 10.59
CA TYR A 210 27.25 0.37 11.55
C TYR A 210 27.83 -0.01 12.92
N ASN A 211 27.46 -1.19 13.46
CA ASN A 211 27.87 -1.58 14.82
C ASN A 211 29.28 -2.20 14.92
N LEU A 212 29.79 -2.82 13.85
CA LEU A 212 31.13 -3.42 13.86
C LEU A 212 32.26 -2.40 13.71
N ARG A 213 31.93 -1.10 13.59
CA ARG A 213 32.90 0.00 13.46
C ARG A 213 33.99 -0.31 12.44
N LEU A 214 33.58 -0.84 11.27
CA LEU A 214 34.51 -1.09 10.18
C LEU A 214 35.27 0.22 9.87
N PRO A 215 36.60 0.19 9.76
CA PRO A 215 37.42 1.40 9.81
C PRO A 215 37.00 2.45 8.77
N TRP A 216 36.83 3.68 9.25
CA TRP A 216 36.77 4.96 8.52
C TRP A 216 35.63 5.19 7.50
N THR A 217 34.69 4.26 7.31
CA THR A 217 33.56 4.42 6.37
C THR A 217 32.24 3.75 6.77
N GLY A 218 32.14 3.19 7.98
CA GLY A 218 30.97 2.38 8.40
C GLY A 218 29.63 3.10 8.26
N GLU A 219 29.52 4.30 8.80
CA GLU A 219 28.30 5.12 8.71
C GLU A 219 27.94 5.46 7.26
N ARG A 220 28.89 6.00 6.48
CA ARG A 220 28.65 6.33 5.06
C ARG A 220 28.22 5.13 4.23
N ALA A 221 28.82 3.96 4.48
CA ALA A 221 28.45 2.72 3.80
C ALA A 221 27.06 2.24 4.22
N ALA A 222 26.70 2.36 5.51
CA ALA A 222 25.36 2.05 6.01
C ALA A 222 24.32 2.99 5.39
N HIS A 223 24.58 4.31 5.39
CA HIS A 223 23.74 5.33 4.74
C HIS A 223 23.54 5.06 3.25
N PHE A 224 24.58 4.63 2.52
CA PHE A 224 24.41 4.32 1.09
C PHE A 224 23.46 3.15 0.86
N LEU A 225 23.55 2.12 1.70
CA LEU A 225 22.62 0.97 1.65
C LEU A 225 21.20 1.40 2.04
N GLU A 226 21.08 2.19 3.10
CA GLU A 226 19.82 2.74 3.60
C GLU A 226 19.09 3.54 2.53
N PHE A 227 19.73 4.57 1.97
CA PHE A 227 19.04 5.44 1.01
C PHE A 227 18.72 4.72 -0.30
N SER A 228 19.55 3.74 -0.69
CA SER A 228 19.26 2.88 -1.83
C SER A 228 18.05 1.99 -1.56
N PHE A 229 17.96 1.42 -0.35
CA PHE A 229 16.86 0.58 0.08
C PHE A 229 15.56 1.39 0.20
N GLY A 230 15.60 2.51 0.92
CA GLY A 230 14.48 3.46 1.05
C GLY A 230 14.00 3.98 -0.30
N GLY A 231 14.91 4.25 -1.24
CA GLY A 231 14.56 4.56 -2.63
C GLY A 231 13.81 3.44 -3.34
N GLY A 232 14.21 2.19 -3.14
CA GLY A 232 13.49 1.01 -3.62
C GLY A 232 12.08 0.90 -3.02
N CYS A 233 11.95 1.07 -1.69
CA CYS A 233 10.67 1.09 -0.99
C CYS A 233 9.72 2.17 -1.53
N ALA A 234 10.27 3.36 -1.82
CA ALA A 234 9.54 4.47 -2.39
C ALA A 234 8.94 4.13 -3.77
N ILE A 235 9.70 3.45 -4.63
CA ILE A 235 9.25 3.00 -5.95
C ILE A 235 8.13 1.96 -5.84
N VAL A 236 8.27 1.00 -4.92
CA VAL A 236 7.22 -0.01 -4.66
C VAL A 236 5.94 0.65 -4.15
N SER A 237 6.06 1.56 -3.18
CA SER A 237 4.93 2.31 -2.63
C SER A 237 4.25 3.20 -3.67
N PHE A 238 5.02 3.86 -4.53
CA PHE A 238 4.50 4.61 -5.68
C PHE A 238 3.68 3.70 -6.62
N ALA A 239 4.26 2.57 -7.03
CA ALA A 239 3.61 1.64 -7.94
C ALA A 239 2.32 1.06 -7.34
N PHE A 240 2.34 0.71 -6.05
CA PHE A 240 1.17 0.23 -5.31
C PHE A 240 0.06 1.29 -5.22
N CYS A 241 0.40 2.54 -4.91
CA CYS A 241 -0.57 3.63 -4.89
C CYS A 241 -1.19 3.87 -6.27
N MET A 242 -0.38 3.85 -7.33
CA MET A 242 -0.87 4.03 -8.70
C MET A 242 -1.80 2.89 -9.15
N ASP A 243 -1.47 1.65 -8.79
CA ASP A 243 -2.31 0.48 -9.04
C ASP A 243 -3.68 0.59 -8.32
N ASN A 244 -3.66 0.91 -7.02
CA ASN A 244 -4.87 1.16 -6.24
C ASN A 244 -5.73 2.30 -6.83
N LYS A 245 -5.09 3.37 -7.29
CA LYS A 245 -5.78 4.47 -7.98
C LYS A 245 -6.47 3.97 -9.26
N GLN A 246 -5.76 3.21 -10.08
CA GLN A 246 -6.29 2.68 -11.34
C GLN A 246 -7.47 1.74 -11.09
N ILE A 247 -7.37 0.84 -10.12
CA ILE A 247 -8.48 -0.05 -9.71
C ILE A 247 -9.69 0.78 -9.29
N ALA A 248 -9.51 1.80 -8.45
CA ALA A 248 -10.62 2.65 -8.00
C ALA A 248 -11.28 3.41 -9.17
N ASP A 249 -10.49 3.89 -10.13
CA ASP A 249 -11.01 4.56 -11.33
C ASP A 249 -11.72 3.60 -12.30
N GLN A 250 -11.24 2.35 -12.42
CA GLN A 250 -11.88 1.29 -13.21
C GLN A 250 -13.24 0.92 -12.61
N LEU A 251 -13.30 0.60 -11.31
CA LEU A 251 -14.55 0.30 -10.61
C LEU A 251 -15.55 1.46 -10.71
N LYS A 252 -15.06 2.69 -10.60
CA LYS A 252 -15.89 3.89 -10.79
C LYS A 252 -16.45 3.95 -12.21
N ARG A 253 -15.63 3.64 -13.22
CA ARG A 253 -16.05 3.61 -14.63
C ARG A 253 -17.06 2.50 -14.91
N GLU A 254 -16.87 1.31 -14.35
CA GLU A 254 -17.80 0.18 -14.46
C GLU A 254 -19.16 0.53 -13.88
N ILE A 255 -19.22 1.09 -12.67
CA ILE A 255 -20.47 1.59 -12.08
C ILE A 255 -21.07 2.70 -12.95
N MET A 256 -20.24 3.55 -13.56
CA MET A 256 -20.71 4.66 -14.39
C MET A 256 -21.22 4.25 -15.79
N LEU A 257 -20.79 3.10 -16.30
CA LEU A 257 -21.17 2.60 -17.63
C LEU A 257 -22.10 1.38 -17.58
N ALA A 258 -22.38 0.87 -16.38
CA ALA A 258 -23.35 -0.20 -16.17
C ALA A 258 -24.72 0.18 -16.79
N PRO A 259 -25.33 -0.69 -17.61
CA PRO A 259 -26.68 -0.51 -18.14
C PRO A 259 -27.70 -0.24 -17.02
N ASP A 260 -28.76 0.52 -17.32
CA ASP A 260 -29.77 0.93 -16.31
C ASP A 260 -30.59 -0.26 -15.76
N ASP A 261 -30.61 -1.38 -16.49
CA ASP A 261 -31.26 -2.65 -16.14
C ASP A 261 -30.34 -3.61 -15.36
N LEU A 262 -29.05 -3.29 -15.24
CA LEU A 262 -28.09 -4.13 -14.55
C LEU A 262 -28.16 -3.91 -13.03
N LEU A 263 -28.57 -4.94 -12.30
CA LEU A 263 -28.51 -4.97 -10.84
C LEU A 263 -27.04 -5.00 -10.40
N ILE A 264 -26.52 -3.85 -9.94
CA ILE A 264 -25.21 -3.81 -9.28
C ILE A 264 -25.38 -4.43 -7.88
N VAL A 265 -25.12 -5.73 -7.77
CA VAL A 265 -25.05 -6.41 -6.48
C VAL A 265 -23.73 -6.04 -5.83
N ILE A 266 -23.79 -5.16 -4.83
CA ILE A 266 -22.68 -4.92 -3.91
C ILE A 266 -22.73 -6.04 -2.87
N ASP A 267 -22.18 -7.21 -3.19
CA ASP A 267 -22.06 -8.30 -2.21
C ASP A 267 -20.95 -7.95 -1.18
N GLU A 268 -21.24 -8.12 0.11
CA GLU A 268 -20.24 -7.97 1.18
C GLU A 268 -19.05 -8.94 1.00
N LYS A 269 -19.27 -10.09 0.36
CA LYS A 269 -18.24 -11.09 0.05
C LYS A 269 -17.60 -10.88 -1.32
N SER A 270 -18.36 -10.45 -2.33
CA SER A 270 -17.83 -10.00 -3.62
C SER A 270 -17.52 -8.50 -3.58
N LYS A 271 -16.40 -8.14 -2.95
CA LYS A 271 -15.68 -6.88 -3.20
C LYS A 271 -15.04 -6.89 -4.60
N ARG A 272 -15.85 -7.19 -5.61
CA ARG A 272 -15.65 -7.06 -7.06
C ARG A 272 -17.06 -6.80 -7.55
N ALA A 273 -17.34 -5.64 -8.13
CA ALA A 273 -18.61 -5.42 -8.81
C ALA A 273 -18.66 -6.41 -9.99
N ARG A 274 -19.30 -7.56 -9.81
CA ARG A 274 -19.64 -8.42 -10.94
C ARG A 274 -20.98 -7.98 -11.45
N ALA A 275 -20.97 -7.43 -12.65
CA ALA A 275 -22.17 -7.24 -13.44
C ALA A 275 -22.80 -8.63 -13.68
N HIS A 276 -23.83 -8.97 -12.91
CA HIS A 276 -24.65 -10.13 -13.21
C HIS A 276 -25.77 -9.66 -14.15
N ALA A 277 -25.67 -10.06 -15.42
CA ALA A 277 -26.76 -9.88 -16.36
C ALA A 277 -27.95 -10.73 -15.87
N VAL A 278 -29.10 -10.08 -15.65
CA VAL A 278 -30.34 -10.74 -15.23
C VAL A 278 -31.04 -11.41 -16.42
N HIS A 279 -30.57 -11.19 -17.65
CA HIS A 279 -31.10 -11.79 -18.86
C HIS A 279 -30.07 -12.62 -19.62
N ASP A 280 -30.54 -13.76 -20.11
CA ASP A 280 -29.90 -14.83 -20.88
C ASP A 280 -29.39 -14.39 -22.29
N GLY A 281 -28.82 -13.19 -22.39
CA GLY A 281 -28.26 -12.62 -23.62
C GLY A 281 -26.89 -12.02 -23.35
N ASP A 282 -25.87 -12.65 -23.93
CA ASP A 282 -24.44 -12.29 -23.91
C ASP A 282 -24.14 -10.79 -23.71
N TYR A 283 -23.99 -10.36 -22.45
CA TYR A 283 -23.23 -9.14 -22.16
C TYR A 283 -21.75 -9.51 -22.17
N THR A 284 -21.13 -9.33 -23.33
CA THR A 284 -19.68 -9.24 -23.42
C THR A 284 -19.29 -7.80 -23.07
N PRO A 285 -18.58 -7.56 -21.95
CA PRO A 285 -18.04 -6.23 -21.71
C PRO A 285 -17.16 -5.83 -22.91
N PRO A 286 -17.15 -4.56 -23.32
CA PRO A 286 -16.30 -4.12 -24.42
C PRO A 286 -14.87 -4.53 -24.10
N ASP A 287 -14.24 -5.23 -25.06
CA ASP A 287 -12.90 -5.78 -24.95
C ASP A 287 -11.96 -4.70 -24.41
N VAL A 288 -11.70 -4.76 -23.11
CA VAL A 288 -10.75 -3.87 -22.45
C VAL A 288 -9.44 -4.31 -23.06
N ALA A 289 -8.89 -3.51 -23.98
CA ALA A 289 -7.55 -3.69 -24.52
C ALA A 289 -6.69 -4.22 -23.38
N ALA A 290 -6.29 -5.49 -23.50
CA ALA A 290 -5.66 -6.24 -22.42
C ALA A 290 -4.61 -5.33 -21.76
N PRO A 291 -4.49 -5.32 -20.41
CA PRO A 291 -3.47 -4.52 -19.75
C PRO A 291 -2.18 -4.72 -20.52
N MET A 292 -1.68 -3.63 -21.10
CA MET A 292 -0.58 -3.62 -22.05
C MET A 292 0.51 -4.50 -21.44
N ARG A 293 0.63 -5.75 -21.93
CA ARG A 293 1.67 -6.64 -21.46
C ARG A 293 2.95 -5.89 -21.76
N ALA A 294 3.72 -5.57 -20.72
CA ALA A 294 5.02 -4.94 -20.87
C ALA A 294 5.76 -5.69 -21.97
N HIS A 295 5.91 -5.04 -23.13
CA HIS A 295 6.69 -5.59 -24.22
C HIS A 295 8.08 -5.83 -23.65
N SER A 296 8.49 -7.09 -23.64
CA SER A 296 9.86 -7.48 -23.43
C SER A 296 10.70 -6.72 -24.46
N PHE A 297 11.49 -5.75 -24.00
CA PHE A 297 12.59 -5.24 -24.80
C PHE A 297 13.56 -6.39 -25.03
N PRO A 298 13.89 -6.73 -26.29
CA PRO A 298 15.02 -7.60 -26.56
C PRO A 298 16.30 -6.86 -26.13
N VAL A 299 17.10 -7.53 -25.31
CA VAL A 299 18.53 -7.23 -25.18
C VAL A 299 19.23 -7.76 -26.42
#